data_AF-A0A430F4Z0-F1
#
_entry.id   AF-A0A430F4Z0-F1
#
_cell.length_a   1.000
_cell.length_b   1.000
_cell.length_c   1.000
_cell.angle_alpha   90.00
_cell.angle_beta   90.00
_cell.angle_gamma   90.00
#
_symmetry.space_group_name_H-M   'P 1'
#
loop_
_entity.id
_entity.type
_entity.pdbx_description
1 polymer ?
#
loop_
_entity_poly.entity_id
_entity_poly.type
_entity_poly.pdbx_seq_one_letter_code
_entity_poly.pdbx_strand_id
1 'polypeptide(L)'
;MSTGLKKRNMVKSVVAMLATVMLAAGMGNTAYASDIQDNQLPWTPAEEQAYELEMSTRSLEELFNYYENIPDGVLEQGDPSLQAWQGMRPYGRSPFRANFWGCAAAVAGVIASTAFPAAKILKVKKLIKALGGVKSAIKIMAGASFSYEKMRALGGAAAALAAELTGIGAVRSQCFA
;
A
#
# COMPACT_ATOMS: atom_id res chain seq x y z
N MET A 1 -15.96 45.31 -4.84
CA MET A 1 -17.43 45.15 -4.77
C MET A 1 -17.90 44.64 -6.12
N SER A 2 -18.66 43.56 -6.10
CA SER A 2 -18.95 42.63 -7.20
C SER A 2 -19.97 43.17 -8.20
N THR A 3 -19.74 43.00 -9.51
CA THR A 3 -20.73 42.82 -10.61
C THR A 3 -19.94 42.60 -11.92
N GLY A 4 -20.21 41.64 -12.80
CA GLY A 4 -21.24 40.63 -12.90
C GLY A 4 -20.92 39.69 -14.07
N LEU A 5 -21.19 38.40 -13.87
CA LEU A 5 -21.09 37.34 -14.87
C LEU A 5 -22.47 37.20 -15.55
N LYS A 6 -22.61 37.39 -16.87
CA LYS A 6 -23.82 36.89 -17.56
C LYS A 6 -23.74 36.71 -19.09
N LYS A 7 -23.97 35.44 -19.47
CA LYS A 7 -24.60 34.87 -20.69
C LYS A 7 -23.84 35.01 -22.03
N ARG A 8 -23.36 33.90 -22.62
CA ARG A 8 -24.02 32.75 -23.29
C ARG A 8 -24.46 33.02 -24.75
N ASN A 9 -23.91 32.16 -25.62
CA ASN A 9 -24.45 31.61 -26.87
C ASN A 9 -24.31 32.43 -28.17
N MET A 10 -23.48 31.95 -29.11
CA MET A 10 -23.83 31.65 -30.51
C MET A 10 -22.59 31.07 -31.21
N VAL A 11 -22.53 29.78 -31.53
CA VAL A 11 -23.08 29.13 -32.75
C VAL A 11 -22.18 29.38 -33.98
N LYS A 12 -21.52 28.28 -34.39
CA LYS A 12 -21.09 27.91 -35.74
C LYS A 12 -20.02 28.79 -36.40
N SER A 13 -18.89 28.19 -36.78
CA SER A 13 -18.62 27.88 -38.20
C SER A 13 -17.15 27.55 -38.49
N VAL A 14 -17.00 26.57 -39.38
CA VAL A 14 -16.00 26.48 -40.46
C VAL A 14 -14.64 25.87 -40.10
N VAL A 15 -14.55 24.61 -40.54
CA VAL A 15 -13.38 23.88 -41.03
C VAL A 15 -12.51 24.75 -41.95
N ALA A 16 -11.20 24.77 -41.72
CA ALA A 16 -10.22 25.04 -42.77
C ALA A 16 -8.97 24.18 -42.55
N MET A 17 -8.74 23.27 -43.50
CA MET A 17 -7.53 22.49 -43.69
C MET A 17 -6.31 23.41 -43.79
N LEU A 18 -5.18 22.97 -43.23
CA LEU A 18 -3.86 23.16 -43.83
C LEU A 18 -3.03 21.90 -43.55
N ALA A 19 -3.00 21.01 -44.53
CA ALA A 19 -1.97 20.01 -44.68
C ALA A 19 -0.71 20.70 -45.23
N THR A 20 0.48 20.37 -44.73
CA THR A 20 1.56 19.77 -45.54
C THR A 20 2.82 19.49 -44.70
N VAL A 21 3.26 18.22 -44.81
CA VAL A 21 4.65 17.74 -44.98
C VAL A 21 5.64 17.94 -43.83
N MET A 22 6.11 16.82 -43.26
CA MET A 22 7.52 16.38 -43.35
C MET A 22 7.63 14.88 -43.04
N LEU A 23 7.92 14.07 -44.07
CA LEU A 23 8.60 12.78 -43.90
C LEU A 23 10.11 13.06 -44.02
N ALA A 24 10.85 12.74 -42.96
CA ALA A 24 12.26 12.37 -43.06
C ALA A 24 12.59 11.43 -41.91
N ALA A 25 12.80 10.17 -42.24
CA ALA A 25 13.44 9.20 -41.36
C ALA A 25 14.91 9.60 -41.17
N GLY A 26 15.30 9.83 -39.93
CA GLY A 26 16.69 9.99 -39.52
C GLY A 26 16.89 9.23 -38.22
N MET A 27 17.45 8.03 -38.33
CA MET A 27 17.82 7.17 -37.20
C MET A 27 18.83 7.92 -36.32
N GLY A 28 18.38 8.36 -35.15
CA GLY A 28 19.27 8.85 -34.10
C GLY A 28 20.00 7.67 -33.49
N ASN A 29 21.27 7.50 -33.83
CA ASN A 29 22.19 6.65 -33.07
C ASN A 29 22.56 7.39 -31.78
N THR A 30 21.77 7.23 -30.72
CA THR A 30 22.31 7.31 -29.36
C THR A 30 23.09 6.02 -29.14
N ALA A 31 24.41 6.11 -29.06
CA ALA A 31 25.27 5.00 -28.66
C ALA A 31 24.85 4.54 -27.26
N TYR A 32 24.04 3.49 -27.17
CA TYR A 32 23.90 2.72 -25.95
C TYR A 32 25.21 1.93 -25.78
N ALA A 33 25.86 2.14 -24.65
CA ALA A 33 26.92 1.28 -24.16
C ALA A 33 26.30 -0.09 -23.84
N SER A 34 26.42 -1.02 -24.78
CA SER A 34 26.29 -2.46 -24.60
C SER A 34 27.48 -3.01 -23.81
N ASP A 35 27.41 -3.98 -22.91
CA ASP A 35 26.34 -4.67 -22.17
C ASP A 35 27.07 -5.27 -20.94
N ILE A 36 26.56 -5.10 -19.72
CA ILE A 36 26.91 -6.06 -18.66
C ILE A 36 26.01 -7.26 -18.92
N GLN A 37 26.62 -8.36 -19.37
CA GLN A 37 26.02 -9.67 -19.42
C GLN A 37 25.76 -10.13 -17.97
N ASP A 38 24.73 -9.57 -17.33
CA ASP A 38 24.20 -10.12 -16.10
C ASP A 38 23.48 -11.40 -16.47
N ASN A 39 23.91 -12.50 -15.86
CA ASN A 39 23.44 -13.83 -16.10
C ASN A 39 21.99 -13.93 -15.59
N GLN A 40 21.05 -13.47 -16.41
CA GLN A 40 19.63 -13.34 -16.08
C GLN A 40 19.07 -14.73 -15.75
N LEU A 41 18.87 -15.00 -14.46
CA LEU A 41 18.10 -16.15 -13.98
C LEU A 41 16.76 -16.17 -14.74
N PRO A 42 16.31 -17.31 -15.30
CA PRO A 42 15.08 -17.37 -16.05
C PRO A 42 13.92 -17.46 -15.05
N TRP A 43 13.45 -16.32 -14.54
CA TRP A 43 12.24 -16.27 -13.74
C TRP A 43 11.05 -15.89 -14.62
N THR A 44 9.96 -16.64 -14.48
CA THR A 44 8.68 -16.40 -15.16
C THR A 44 7.85 -15.36 -14.41
N PRO A 45 6.87 -14.69 -15.05
CA PRO A 45 5.99 -13.74 -14.36
C PRO A 45 5.21 -14.35 -13.17
N ALA A 46 4.94 -15.66 -13.20
CA ALA A 46 4.30 -16.36 -12.10
C ALA A 46 5.26 -16.54 -10.89
N GLU A 47 6.55 -16.75 -11.15
CA GLU A 47 7.58 -16.84 -10.11
C GLU A 47 7.89 -15.46 -9.52
N GLU A 48 7.86 -14.39 -10.33
CA GLU A 48 7.96 -13.00 -9.85
C GLU A 48 6.84 -12.68 -8.85
N GLN A 49 5.59 -12.99 -9.22
CA GLN A 49 4.43 -12.78 -8.35
C GLN A 49 4.48 -13.62 -7.07
N ALA A 50 5.02 -14.84 -7.13
CA ALA A 50 5.17 -15.69 -5.95
C ALA A 50 6.24 -15.13 -4.99
N TYR A 51 7.38 -14.69 -5.53
CA TYR A 51 8.43 -14.02 -4.77
C TYR A 51 7.94 -12.70 -4.16
N GLU A 52 7.17 -11.93 -4.93
CA GLU A 52 6.46 -10.75 -4.47
C GLU A 52 5.55 -11.07 -3.28
N LEU A 53 4.65 -12.03 -3.44
CA LEU A 53 3.71 -12.39 -2.39
C LEU A 53 4.42 -12.86 -1.12
N GLU A 54 5.49 -13.65 -1.25
CA GLU A 54 6.26 -14.18 -0.12
C GLU A 54 6.95 -13.06 0.67
N MET A 55 7.62 -12.14 -0.01
CA MET A 55 8.32 -11.05 0.67
C MET A 55 7.34 -9.99 1.21
N SER A 56 6.13 -9.84 0.63
CA SER A 56 5.03 -9.02 1.21
C SER A 56 4.53 -9.64 2.50
N THR A 57 4.29 -10.95 2.48
CA THR A 57 3.84 -11.75 3.61
C THR A 57 4.83 -11.65 4.77
N ARG A 58 6.13 -11.83 4.50
CA ARG A 58 7.19 -11.72 5.50
C ARG A 58 7.26 -10.33 6.12
N SER A 59 7.22 -9.31 5.27
CA SER A 59 7.26 -7.91 5.69
C SER A 59 6.07 -7.54 6.58
N LEU A 60 4.88 -7.98 6.20
CA LEU A 60 3.67 -7.78 6.98
C LEU A 60 3.70 -8.58 8.30
N GLU A 61 4.34 -9.75 8.31
CA GLU A 61 4.53 -10.57 9.51
C GLU A 61 5.43 -9.87 10.52
N GLU A 62 6.58 -9.35 10.11
CA GLU A 62 7.46 -8.59 10.98
C GLU A 62 6.74 -7.38 11.58
N LEU A 63 5.92 -6.71 10.77
CA LEU A 63 5.15 -5.55 11.19
C LEU A 63 4.04 -5.90 12.20
N PHE A 64 3.21 -6.89 11.91
CA PHE A 64 2.16 -7.34 12.83
C PHE A 64 2.76 -7.91 14.12
N ASN A 65 3.91 -8.60 14.05
CA ASN A 65 4.63 -9.04 15.24
C ASN A 65 5.15 -7.87 16.08
N TYR A 66 5.65 -6.79 15.47
CA TYR A 66 6.00 -5.59 16.21
C TYR A 66 4.80 -5.04 17.00
N TYR A 67 3.60 -5.01 16.39
CA TYR A 67 2.39 -4.55 17.07
C TYR A 67 1.88 -5.49 18.16
N GLU A 68 1.98 -6.80 17.94
CA GLU A 68 1.67 -7.78 18.98
C GLU A 68 2.57 -7.62 20.21
N ASN A 69 3.79 -7.10 20.04
CA ASN A 69 4.71 -6.82 21.15
C ASN A 69 4.47 -5.48 21.87
N ILE A 70 3.58 -4.60 21.39
CA ILE A 70 3.18 -3.41 22.15
C ILE A 70 2.32 -3.86 23.33
N PRO A 71 2.69 -3.60 24.59
CA PRO A 71 1.88 -4.01 25.73
C PRO A 71 0.48 -3.40 25.68
N ASP A 72 -0.56 -4.18 25.98
CA ASP A 72 -1.94 -3.69 25.95
C ASP A 72 -2.12 -2.47 26.88
N GLY A 73 -1.48 -2.47 28.05
CA GLY A 73 -1.51 -1.33 28.97
C GLY A 73 -0.91 -0.04 28.41
N VAL A 74 0.00 -0.10 27.44
CA VAL A 74 0.49 1.09 26.71
C VAL A 74 -0.60 1.63 25.80
N LEU A 75 -1.30 0.75 25.10
CA LEU A 75 -2.36 1.13 24.17
C LEU A 75 -3.62 1.62 24.89
N GLU A 76 -3.92 1.06 26.06
CA GLU A 76 -5.04 1.48 26.93
C GLU A 76 -4.85 2.87 27.52
N GLN A 77 -3.60 3.30 27.72
CA GLN A 77 -3.26 4.67 28.13
C GLN A 77 -3.38 5.69 26.98
N GLY A 78 -3.62 5.22 25.76
CA GLY A 78 -3.86 6.06 24.59
C GLY A 78 -2.60 6.49 23.84
N ASP A 79 -2.79 7.44 22.94
CA ASP A 79 -1.79 7.83 21.95
C ASP A 79 -0.48 8.39 22.55
N PRO A 80 -0.48 9.20 23.64
CA PRO A 80 0.77 9.70 24.21
C PRO A 80 1.69 8.59 24.74
N SER A 81 1.13 7.58 25.42
CA SER A 81 1.90 6.44 25.92
C SER A 81 2.41 5.56 24.78
N LEU A 82 1.60 5.36 23.74
CA LEU A 82 2.02 4.68 22.51
C LEU A 82 3.22 5.40 21.86
N GLN A 83 3.14 6.72 21.70
CA GLN A 83 4.24 7.51 21.12
C GLN A 83 5.51 7.43 21.95
N ALA A 84 5.41 7.54 23.28
CA ALA A 84 6.56 7.38 24.17
C ALA A 84 7.19 5.99 24.04
N TRP A 85 6.37 4.94 23.98
CA TRP A 85 6.82 3.56 23.79
C TRP A 85 7.54 3.38 22.44
N GLN A 86 6.97 3.91 21.35
CA GLN A 86 7.55 3.87 20.02
C GLN A 86 8.85 4.68 19.93
N GLY A 87 8.96 5.81 20.62
CA GLY A 87 10.18 6.63 20.67
C GLY A 87 11.36 5.89 21.30
N MET A 88 11.09 5.03 22.29
CA MET A 88 12.10 4.17 22.91
C MET A 88 12.37 2.87 22.13
N ARG A 89 11.43 2.47 21.26
CA ARG A 89 11.47 1.24 20.47
C ARG A 89 11.13 1.54 19.03
N PRO A 90 11.97 2.30 18.32
CA PRO A 90 11.72 2.61 16.93
C PRO A 90 11.56 1.29 16.19
N TYR A 91 10.45 1.13 15.47
CA TYR A 91 10.34 0.06 14.50
C TYR A 91 11.55 0.21 13.59
N GLY A 92 12.45 -0.77 13.62
CA GLY A 92 13.66 -0.72 12.82
C GLY A 92 13.23 -0.40 11.40
N ARG A 93 13.84 0.61 10.78
CA ARG A 93 13.81 0.76 9.33
C ARG A 93 14.41 -0.53 8.75
N SER A 94 13.60 -1.58 8.64
CA SER A 94 13.80 -2.54 7.58
C SER A 94 13.91 -1.70 6.32
N PRO A 95 14.90 -1.94 5.44
CA PRO A 95 15.07 -1.17 4.22
C PRO A 95 13.92 -1.53 3.27
N PHE A 96 12.72 -1.08 3.61
CA PHE A 96 11.62 -0.90 2.69
C PHE A 96 12.08 0.18 1.72
N ARG A 97 12.86 -0.25 0.72
CA ARG A 97 13.10 0.51 -0.50
C ARG A 97 11.73 0.95 -0.97
N ALA A 98 11.58 2.25 -1.20
CA ALA A 98 10.31 2.95 -1.36
C ALA A 98 9.43 2.51 -2.54
N ASN A 99 9.76 1.44 -3.27
CA ASN A 99 9.01 0.97 -4.43
C ASN A 99 9.06 -0.56 -4.50
N PHE A 100 8.15 -1.26 -3.80
CA PHE A 100 7.61 -2.60 -4.14
C PHE A 100 6.61 -3.13 -3.08
N TRP A 101 6.76 -2.70 -1.82
CA TRP A 101 6.04 -3.27 -0.67
C TRP A 101 4.98 -2.34 -0.11
N GLY A 102 3.95 -2.07 -0.92
CA GLY A 102 2.88 -1.15 -0.58
C GLY A 102 2.27 -1.40 0.80
N CYS A 103 1.79 -2.62 1.05
CA CYS A 103 0.95 -2.90 2.22
C CYS A 103 1.69 -2.71 3.56
N ALA A 104 2.82 -3.40 3.73
CA ALA A 104 3.60 -3.33 4.96
C ALA A 104 4.15 -1.91 5.18
N ALA A 105 4.65 -1.25 4.12
CA ALA A 105 5.14 0.12 4.22
C ALA A 105 4.01 1.11 4.54
N ALA A 106 2.81 0.92 3.99
CA ALA A 106 1.65 1.76 4.29
C ALA A 106 1.18 1.60 5.74
N VAL A 107 1.07 0.36 6.23
CA VAL A 107 0.70 0.10 7.62
C VAL A 107 1.76 0.65 8.57
N ALA A 108 3.05 0.39 8.30
CA ALA A 108 4.15 0.92 9.10
C ALA A 108 4.21 2.45 9.08
N GLY A 109 4.06 3.07 7.90
CA GLY A 109 4.07 4.51 7.73
C GLY A 109 2.90 5.20 8.43
N VAL A 110 1.68 4.64 8.34
CA VAL A 110 0.51 5.20 9.03
C VAL A 110 0.64 5.09 10.53
N ILE A 111 1.28 4.04 11.06
CA ILE A 111 1.41 3.86 12.51
C ILE A 111 2.64 4.55 13.10
N ALA A 112 3.72 4.68 12.33
CA ALA A 112 4.83 5.56 12.68
C ALA A 112 4.38 7.03 12.63
N SER A 113 3.41 7.35 11.78
CA SER A 113 2.69 8.60 11.86
C SER A 113 1.65 8.53 12.98
N THR A 114 1.26 9.66 13.55
CA THR A 114 0.20 9.74 14.56
C THR A 114 -1.20 9.45 14.00
N ALA A 115 -1.29 8.97 12.75
CA ALA A 115 -2.54 8.71 12.05
C ALA A 115 -3.23 7.40 12.45
N PHE A 116 -2.60 6.55 13.28
CA PHE A 116 -3.18 5.31 13.79
C PHE A 116 -3.39 5.38 15.31
N PRO A 117 -4.62 5.66 15.79
CA PRO A 117 -4.92 5.70 17.22
C PRO A 117 -4.61 4.38 17.94
N ALA A 118 -4.18 4.46 19.20
CA ALA A 118 -3.89 3.29 20.03
C ALA A 118 -5.08 2.32 20.13
N ALA A 119 -6.31 2.86 20.17
CA ALA A 119 -7.54 2.07 20.16
C ALA A 119 -7.72 1.23 18.87
N LYS A 120 -7.28 1.75 17.72
CA LYS A 120 -7.28 1.00 16.45
C LYS A 120 -6.26 -0.13 16.52
N ILE A 121 -5.10 0.07 17.14
CA ILE A 121 -4.06 -0.97 17.27
C ILE A 121 -4.60 -2.10 18.13
N LEU A 122 -5.21 -1.79 19.27
CA LEU A 122 -5.87 -2.78 20.12
C LEU A 122 -6.92 -3.60 19.37
N LYS A 123 -7.71 -2.97 18.50
CA LYS A 123 -8.70 -3.69 17.67
C LYS A 123 -8.01 -4.64 16.70
N VAL A 124 -6.98 -4.18 15.99
CA VAL A 124 -6.21 -5.04 15.08
C VAL A 124 -5.59 -6.21 15.82
N LYS A 125 -4.96 -5.99 16.99
CA LYS A 125 -4.41 -7.06 17.83
C LYS A 125 -5.47 -8.10 18.21
N LYS A 126 -6.63 -7.65 18.68
CA LYS A 126 -7.75 -8.54 19.03
C LYS A 126 -8.24 -9.36 17.84
N LEU A 127 -8.30 -8.76 16.66
CA LEU A 127 -8.71 -9.43 15.42
C LEU A 127 -7.67 -10.44 14.94
N ILE A 128 -6.38 -10.09 14.98
CA ILE A 128 -5.27 -11.00 14.67
C ILE A 128 -5.31 -12.20 15.63
N LYS A 129 -5.51 -11.97 16.93
CA LYS A 129 -5.66 -13.03 17.92
C LYS A 129 -6.87 -13.92 17.65
N ALA A 130 -8.01 -13.33 17.30
CA ALA A 130 -9.22 -14.07 16.92
C ALA A 130 -9.03 -14.92 15.64
N LEU A 131 -8.12 -14.51 14.75
CA LEU A 131 -7.71 -15.28 13.57
C LEU A 131 -6.66 -16.36 13.85
N GLY A 132 -6.21 -16.52 15.11
CA GLY A 132 -5.20 -17.50 15.50
C GLY A 132 -3.76 -16.99 15.45
N GLY A 133 -3.57 -15.67 15.59
CA GLY A 133 -2.25 -15.01 15.63
C GLY A 133 -1.78 -14.49 14.28
N VAL A 134 -0.60 -13.85 14.28
CA VAL A 134 -0.05 -13.11 13.13
C VAL A 134 0.05 -13.98 11.87
N LYS A 135 0.69 -15.16 11.99
CA LYS A 135 0.88 -16.08 10.85
C LYS A 135 -0.44 -16.52 10.22
N SER A 136 -1.43 -16.83 11.07
CA SER A 136 -2.75 -17.25 10.61
C SER A 136 -3.50 -16.11 9.93
N ALA A 137 -3.45 -14.89 10.52
CA ALA A 137 -4.05 -13.70 9.92
C ALA A 137 -3.45 -13.41 8.53
N ILE A 138 -2.13 -13.46 8.39
CA ILE A 138 -1.47 -13.20 7.11
C ILE A 138 -1.75 -14.31 6.10
N LYS A 139 -1.74 -15.59 6.51
CA LYS A 139 -2.14 -16.69 5.64
C LYS A 139 -3.56 -16.53 5.11
N ILE A 140 -4.48 -16.05 5.96
CA ILE A 140 -5.86 -15.74 5.55
C ILE A 140 -5.89 -14.58 4.57
N MET A 141 -5.15 -13.49 4.85
CA MET A 141 -5.06 -12.33 3.94
C MET A 141 -4.47 -12.73 2.58
N ALA A 142 -3.36 -13.48 2.56
CA ALA A 142 -2.73 -13.97 1.34
C ALA A 142 -3.63 -14.98 0.59
N GLY A 143 -4.32 -15.88 1.30
CA GLY A 143 -5.29 -16.79 0.71
C GLY A 143 -6.53 -16.09 0.14
N ALA A 144 -6.86 -14.92 0.67
CA ALA A 144 -7.85 -14.00 0.12
C ALA A 144 -7.28 -13.09 -0.99
N SER A 145 -6.03 -13.33 -1.42
CA SER A 145 -5.29 -12.51 -2.38
C SER A 145 -5.26 -11.03 -1.98
N PHE A 146 -5.28 -10.74 -0.68
CA PHE A 146 -5.35 -9.38 -0.16
C PHE A 146 -6.57 -8.59 -0.68
N SER A 147 -7.63 -9.25 -1.17
CA SER A 147 -8.86 -8.58 -1.63
C SER A 147 -9.81 -8.29 -0.49
N TYR A 148 -10.34 -7.07 -0.47
CA TYR A 148 -11.34 -6.65 0.53
C TYR A 148 -12.63 -7.47 0.39
N GLU A 149 -13.09 -7.72 -0.83
CA GLU A 149 -14.29 -8.52 -1.12
C GLU A 149 -14.14 -9.95 -0.62
N LYS A 150 -12.96 -10.56 -0.84
CA LYS A 150 -12.66 -11.91 -0.38
C LYS A 150 -12.57 -11.98 1.13
N MET A 151 -11.88 -11.04 1.76
CA MET A 151 -11.81 -10.95 3.23
C MET A 151 -13.18 -10.71 3.86
N ARG A 152 -14.02 -9.88 3.23
CA ARG A 152 -15.40 -9.65 3.67
C ARG A 152 -16.26 -10.89 3.50
N ALA A 153 -16.09 -11.64 2.41
CA ALA A 153 -16.80 -12.89 2.15
C ALA A 153 -16.43 -14.00 3.15
N LEU A 154 -15.20 -14.01 3.68
CA LEU A 154 -14.80 -14.91 4.76
C LEU A 154 -15.54 -14.62 6.09
N GLY A 155 -16.04 -13.40 6.27
CA GLY A 155 -16.80 -13.00 7.45
C GLY A 155 -15.97 -12.92 8.73
N GLY A 156 -16.67 -12.78 9.87
CA GLY A 156 -16.08 -12.81 11.21
C GLY A 156 -14.90 -11.84 11.40
N ALA A 157 -13.83 -12.34 12.04
CA ALA A 157 -12.63 -11.55 12.33
C ALA A 157 -11.87 -11.13 11.06
N ALA A 158 -11.96 -11.88 9.96
CA ALA A 158 -11.31 -11.53 8.70
C ALA A 158 -11.96 -10.30 8.06
N ALA A 159 -13.29 -10.29 7.98
CA ALA A 159 -14.05 -9.15 7.48
C ALA A 159 -13.83 -7.89 8.35
N ALA A 160 -13.81 -8.06 9.68
CA ALA A 160 -13.56 -6.96 10.61
C ALA A 160 -12.11 -6.44 10.52
N LEU A 161 -11.12 -7.31 10.34
CA LEU A 161 -9.72 -6.90 10.12
C LEU A 161 -9.59 -6.09 8.84
N ALA A 162 -10.18 -6.58 7.74
CA ALA A 162 -10.17 -5.85 6.48
C ALA A 162 -10.90 -4.50 6.59
N ALA A 163 -12.03 -4.43 7.29
CA ALA A 163 -12.73 -3.15 7.53
C ALA A 163 -11.88 -2.16 8.34
N GLU A 164 -11.16 -2.64 9.34
CA GLU A 164 -10.31 -1.79 10.18
C GLU A 164 -9.10 -1.25 9.40
N LEU A 165 -8.45 -2.10 8.60
CA LEU A 165 -7.30 -1.72 7.77
C LEU A 165 -7.71 -0.81 6.60
N THR A 166 -8.84 -1.09 5.94
CA THR A 166 -9.35 -0.27 4.83
C THR A 166 -9.94 1.08 5.27
N GLY A 167 -10.21 1.26 6.56
CA GLY A 167 -10.57 2.55 7.15
C GLY A 167 -9.45 3.60 7.04
N ILE A 168 -8.25 3.19 6.66
CA ILE A 168 -7.10 4.06 6.42
C ILE A 168 -6.79 4.06 4.93
N GLY A 169 -6.91 5.21 4.28
CA GLY A 169 -6.79 5.34 2.83
C GLY A 169 -5.50 4.77 2.26
N ALA A 170 -4.34 5.09 2.87
CA ALA A 170 -3.04 4.59 2.41
C ALA A 170 -2.92 3.06 2.52
N VAL A 171 -3.41 2.48 3.63
CA VAL A 171 -3.41 1.02 3.85
C VAL A 171 -4.37 0.35 2.88
N ARG A 172 -5.56 0.91 2.66
CA ARG A 172 -6.52 0.40 1.67
C ARG A 172 -5.90 0.28 0.28
N SER A 173 -5.32 1.37 -0.23
CA SER A 173 -4.77 1.43 -1.59
C SER A 173 -3.58 0.50 -1.83
N GLN A 174 -2.91 0.08 -0.75
CA GLN A 174 -1.65 -0.63 -0.82
C GLN A 174 -1.75 -2.08 -0.34
N CYS A 175 -2.73 -2.38 0.51
CA CYS A 175 -3.03 -3.72 1.03
C CYS A 175 -4.23 -4.37 0.37
N PHE A 176 -5.09 -3.62 -0.32
CA PHE A 176 -6.33 -4.12 -0.92
C PHE A 176 -6.53 -3.51 -2.31
N ALA A 177 -5.46 -3.54 -3.11
CA ALA A 177 -5.44 -3.08 -4.50
C ALA A 177 -6.17 -4.07 -5.43
#